data_AF-A0A1G9TMX7-F1
#
_entry.id   AF-A0A1G9TMX7-F1
#
_cell.length_a   1.000
_cell.length_b   1.000
_cell.length_c   1.000
_cell.angle_alpha   90.00
_cell.angle_beta   90.00
_cell.angle_gamma   90.00
#
_symmetry.space_group_name_H-M   'P 1'
#
loop_
_entity.id
_entity.type
_entity.pdbx_description
1 polymer ?
#
loop_
_entity_poly.entity_id
_entity_poly.type
_entity_poly.pdbx_seq_one_letter_code
_entity_poly.pdbx_strand_id
1 'polypeptide(L)'
;MEPILARRTLLGSGLTLTALGLIGTSPAAASVEEAAAPTIHGTGAWGARPARDAISVLAHRTSKIIIHHTATPNSTDYSLAQAFALSRSIQNHHMSANGWIDTGQHFTNSRGGHITEGRHRSLEALNSGNKHVSGAHTSGQNEVAFGIENEGTYTSVGPTTAQWNALVQLCKYMCQKHGIATSQIFGHRDFNNTACPGNTLYARLPELRRAVATAMGVAPEADPVTWQLVQPGDTGERVLVAQHLFRALGETSVPANGIYDQELDAAVRRLEARHGIPSSGLVGAETWPLIVAPVRAGESGEAVRALQLLLTAHGMANRSDGVLDGRTETAVRNFQARNGLRTTGVATADTWRHLLF
;
A
#
# COMPACT_ATOMS: atom_id res chain seq x y z
N MET A 1 10.85 56.21 -48.69
CA MET A 1 11.51 57.35 -48.03
C MET A 1 11.05 57.35 -46.58
N GLU A 2 11.90 56.87 -45.67
CA GLU A 2 11.81 57.25 -44.26
C GLU A 2 12.24 58.72 -44.10
N PRO A 3 11.74 59.41 -43.07
CA PRO A 3 12.70 59.80 -42.02
C PRO A 3 12.13 59.77 -40.58
N ILE A 4 12.80 59.02 -39.69
CA ILE A 4 13.72 59.49 -38.64
C ILE A 4 13.29 60.69 -37.74
N LEU A 5 13.13 60.34 -36.45
CA LEU A 5 13.48 61.00 -35.17
C LEU A 5 13.13 62.49 -34.89
N ALA A 6 12.55 62.76 -33.71
CA ALA A 6 13.32 63.17 -32.51
C ALA A 6 12.46 63.53 -31.27
N ARG A 7 13.09 63.31 -30.11
CA ARG A 7 12.70 63.55 -28.70
C ARG A 7 12.57 65.05 -28.32
N ARG A 8 11.63 65.39 -27.41
CA ARG A 8 11.80 65.89 -26.00
C ARG A 8 10.64 66.80 -25.50
N THR A 9 10.04 66.41 -24.35
CA THR A 9 9.60 67.20 -23.15
C THR A 9 8.96 68.60 -23.33
N LEU A 10 7.92 69.05 -22.61
CA LEU A 10 7.40 68.80 -21.25
C LEU A 10 6.10 69.64 -21.05
N LEU A 11 5.29 69.26 -20.05
CA LEU A 11 4.37 70.06 -19.22
C LEU A 11 3.02 70.58 -19.78
N GLY A 12 1.96 70.19 -19.07
CA GLY A 12 0.84 71.10 -18.77
C GLY A 12 -0.55 70.47 -18.73
N SER A 13 -1.07 70.28 -17.51
CA SER A 13 -2.50 70.42 -17.16
C SER A 13 -3.46 69.40 -17.80
N GLY A 14 -3.95 68.37 -17.09
CA GLY A 14 -4.89 68.54 -15.99
C GLY A 14 -6.28 68.11 -16.45
N LEU A 15 -6.61 66.83 -16.24
CA LEU A 15 -8.00 66.38 -16.20
C LEU A 15 -8.13 65.22 -15.20
N THR A 16 -8.85 65.50 -14.13
CA THR A 16 -9.32 64.58 -13.10
C THR A 16 -10.24 63.54 -13.71
N LEU A 17 -9.79 62.30 -13.81
CA LEU A 17 -10.66 61.12 -13.94
C LEU A 17 -10.73 60.43 -12.58
N THR A 18 -11.90 60.46 -11.97
CA THR A 18 -12.29 59.56 -10.87
C THR A 18 -12.40 58.13 -11.41
N ALA A 19 -11.31 57.37 -11.34
CA ALA A 19 -11.35 55.93 -11.51
C ALA A 19 -11.65 55.29 -10.15
N LEU A 20 -12.83 54.70 -9.99
CA LEU A 20 -13.08 53.74 -8.91
C LEU A 20 -12.09 52.59 -9.06
N GLY A 21 -11.07 52.58 -8.21
CA GLY A 21 -10.19 51.43 -8.04
C GLY A 21 -10.97 50.29 -7.40
N LEU A 22 -11.52 49.40 -8.21
CA LEU A 22 -11.77 48.03 -7.76
C LEU A 22 -10.39 47.39 -7.58
N ILE A 23 -9.86 47.49 -6.36
CA ILE A 23 -8.73 46.67 -5.92
C ILE A 23 -9.26 45.24 -5.90
N GLY A 24 -9.09 44.53 -7.01
CA GLY A 24 -9.20 43.10 -7.03
C GLY A 24 -8.11 42.57 -6.10
N THR A 25 -8.51 42.17 -4.89
CA THR A 25 -7.66 41.37 -4.03
C THR A 25 -7.41 40.06 -4.77
N SER A 26 -6.25 39.96 -5.42
CA SER A 26 -5.76 38.65 -5.84
C SER A 26 -5.77 37.78 -4.59
N PRO A 27 -6.40 36.59 -4.60
CA PRO A 27 -6.33 35.72 -3.44
C PRO A 27 -4.85 35.45 -3.23
N ALA A 28 -4.34 35.89 -2.08
CA ALA A 28 -3.00 35.53 -1.65
C ALA A 28 -2.93 34.01 -1.76
N ALA A 29 -1.98 33.50 -2.53
CA ALA A 29 -1.68 32.08 -2.56
C ALA A 29 -1.50 31.66 -1.11
N ALA A 30 -2.41 30.83 -0.59
CA ALA A 30 -2.31 30.33 0.76
C ALA A 30 -0.93 29.67 0.88
N SER A 31 -0.05 30.26 1.67
CA SER A 31 1.20 29.63 2.05
C SER A 31 0.80 28.37 2.81
N VAL A 32 1.01 27.21 2.19
CA VAL A 32 0.84 25.93 2.87
C VAL A 32 1.89 25.91 3.98
N GLU A 33 1.45 26.12 5.22
CA GLU A 33 2.31 25.98 6.39
C GLU A 33 2.87 24.55 6.37
N GLU A 34 4.20 24.42 6.25
CA GLU A 34 4.85 23.12 6.27
C GLU A 34 4.53 22.47 7.62
N ALA A 35 3.89 21.30 7.60
CA ALA A 35 3.50 20.64 8.83
C ALA A 35 4.71 20.45 9.74
N ALA A 36 4.54 20.73 11.04
CA ALA A 36 5.57 20.48 12.03
C ALA A 36 6.07 19.03 11.90
N ALA A 37 7.36 18.87 11.61
CA ALA A 37 7.97 17.56 11.41
C ALA A 37 7.80 16.71 12.68
N PRO A 38 7.43 15.42 12.57
CA PRO A 38 7.36 14.54 13.73
C PRO A 38 8.76 14.38 14.35
N THR A 39 8.82 14.20 15.67
CA THR A 39 10.07 13.83 16.34
C THR A 39 10.50 12.43 15.90
N ILE A 40 11.61 12.36 15.16
CA ILE A 40 12.22 11.10 14.73
C ILE A 40 13.62 11.01 15.34
N HIS A 41 13.86 9.94 16.09
CA HIS A 41 15.17 9.66 16.67
C HIS A 41 16.05 8.96 15.64
N GLY A 42 17.06 9.66 15.14
CA GLY A 42 18.02 9.11 14.19
C GLY A 42 18.83 7.93 14.74
N THR A 43 19.49 7.21 13.85
CA THR A 43 20.36 6.05 14.14
C THR A 43 21.37 6.29 15.26
N GLY A 44 21.98 7.48 15.31
CA GLY A 44 22.88 7.86 16.41
C GLY A 44 22.21 7.95 17.79
N ALA A 45 20.94 8.36 17.87
CA ALA A 45 20.25 8.59 19.14
C ALA A 45 19.92 7.29 19.87
N TRP A 46 19.56 6.23 19.16
CA TRP A 46 19.25 4.92 19.75
C TRP A 46 20.46 3.97 19.82
N GLY A 47 21.63 4.43 19.36
CA GLY A 47 22.88 3.68 19.40
C GLY A 47 22.95 2.57 18.35
N ALA A 48 22.60 2.90 17.10
CA ALA A 48 22.74 1.98 15.97
C ALA A 48 24.18 1.51 15.80
N ARG A 49 24.33 0.23 15.47
CA ARG A 49 25.58 -0.30 14.93
C ARG A 49 25.79 0.29 13.53
N PRO A 50 27.05 0.52 13.09
CA PRO A 50 27.32 0.94 11.72
C PRO A 50 26.76 -0.05 10.70
N ALA A 51 26.25 0.47 9.58
CA ALA A 51 25.96 -0.36 8.42
C ALA A 51 27.24 -1.09 7.95
N ARG A 52 27.10 -2.33 7.48
CA ARG A 52 28.25 -3.15 7.01
C ARG A 52 28.81 -2.67 5.68
N ASP A 53 27.98 -2.03 4.87
CA ASP A 53 28.33 -1.52 3.54
C ASP A 53 27.66 -0.16 3.29
N ALA A 54 28.00 0.45 2.16
CA ALA A 54 27.42 1.72 1.73
C ALA A 54 25.89 1.63 1.55
N ILE A 55 25.18 2.60 2.12
CA ILE A 55 23.72 2.74 1.91
C ILE A 55 23.45 3.30 0.52
N SER A 56 22.65 2.56 -0.26
CA SER A 56 22.14 3.02 -1.56
C SER A 56 21.09 4.11 -1.38
N VAL A 57 21.37 5.31 -1.91
CA VAL A 57 20.45 6.45 -1.91
C VAL A 57 20.18 6.88 -3.35
N LEU A 58 18.93 6.76 -3.75
CA LEU A 58 18.43 7.03 -5.08
C LEU A 58 17.98 8.49 -5.20
N ALA A 59 18.19 9.09 -6.36
CA ALA A 59 17.91 10.49 -6.65
C ALA A 59 16.48 10.72 -7.19
N HIS A 60 15.48 10.15 -6.51
CA HIS A 60 14.07 10.40 -6.82
C HIS A 60 13.22 10.42 -5.54
N ARG A 61 11.99 10.91 -5.67
CA ARG A 61 11.00 10.92 -4.60
C ARG A 61 10.51 9.49 -4.33
N THR A 62 10.33 9.15 -3.06
CA THR A 62 9.53 7.99 -2.67
C THR A 62 8.07 8.19 -3.11
N SER A 63 7.42 7.14 -3.61
CA SER A 63 6.05 7.24 -4.16
C SER A 63 5.01 6.41 -3.39
N LYS A 64 5.41 5.60 -2.40
CA LYS A 64 4.52 4.75 -1.60
C LYS A 64 4.95 4.68 -0.14
N ILE A 65 4.02 4.27 0.72
CA ILE A 65 4.28 3.91 2.12
C ILE A 65 3.76 2.49 2.33
N ILE A 66 4.57 1.62 2.94
CA ILE A 66 4.21 0.25 3.26
C ILE A 66 4.27 0.06 4.77
N ILE A 67 3.13 -0.33 5.32
CA ILE A 67 2.89 -0.54 6.74
C ILE A 67 3.21 -2.00 7.08
N HIS A 68 4.07 -2.15 8.07
CA HIS A 68 4.49 -3.42 8.64
C HIS A 68 4.16 -3.50 10.13
N HIS A 69 4.24 -4.71 10.64
CA HIS A 69 4.34 -4.97 12.06
C HIS A 69 5.65 -5.73 12.35
N THR A 70 6.22 -5.53 13.54
CA THR A 70 7.50 -6.18 13.85
C THR A 70 7.36 -7.67 14.14
N ALA A 71 6.14 -8.17 14.31
CA ALA A 71 5.81 -9.52 14.79
C ALA A 71 6.43 -9.85 16.16
N THR A 72 6.78 -8.82 16.94
CA THR A 72 7.26 -8.97 18.32
C THR A 72 6.09 -8.99 19.30
N PRO A 73 6.28 -9.45 20.55
CA PRO A 73 5.26 -9.30 21.59
C PRO A 73 4.78 -7.86 21.73
N ASN A 74 3.50 -7.70 22.07
CA ASN A 74 2.87 -6.42 22.30
C ASN A 74 3.28 -5.85 23.67
N SER A 75 4.43 -5.16 23.72
CA SER A 75 4.97 -4.52 24.93
C SER A 75 3.97 -3.54 25.57
N THR A 76 4.00 -3.50 26.91
CA THR A 76 3.31 -2.47 27.72
C THR A 76 4.28 -1.45 28.31
N ASP A 77 5.59 -1.60 28.07
CA ASP A 77 6.57 -0.55 28.32
C ASP A 77 6.53 0.43 27.14
N TYR A 78 5.98 1.61 27.37
CA TYR A 78 5.81 2.65 26.36
C TYR A 78 6.95 3.67 26.36
N SER A 79 8.06 3.40 27.06
CA SER A 79 9.17 4.33 27.19
C SER A 79 9.99 4.48 25.90
N LEU A 80 10.68 5.62 25.80
CA LEU A 80 11.69 5.84 24.76
C LEU A 80 12.84 4.82 24.85
N ALA A 81 13.20 4.40 26.06
CA ALA A 81 14.24 3.39 26.27
C ALA A 81 13.85 2.05 25.64
N GLN A 82 12.58 1.63 25.77
CA GLN A 82 12.05 0.45 25.11
C GLN A 82 12.05 0.59 23.58
N ALA A 83 11.65 1.76 23.04
CA ALA A 83 11.70 2.01 21.60
C ALA A 83 13.13 1.86 21.03
N PHE A 84 14.13 2.34 21.77
CA PHE A 84 15.53 2.20 21.40
C PHE A 84 16.01 0.75 21.53
N ALA A 85 15.58 0.03 22.57
CA ALA A 85 15.89 -1.39 22.76
C ALA A 85 15.32 -2.26 21.62
N LEU A 86 14.07 -2.00 21.23
CA LEU A 86 13.45 -2.63 20.07
C LEU A 86 14.24 -2.36 18.79
N SER A 87 14.61 -1.11 18.54
CA SER A 87 15.36 -0.72 17.33
C SER A 87 16.69 -1.48 17.22
N ARG A 88 17.43 -1.58 18.34
CA ARG A 88 18.65 -2.40 18.41
C ARG A 88 18.38 -3.89 18.19
N SER A 89 17.29 -4.42 18.76
CA SER A 89 16.89 -5.82 18.58
C SER A 89 16.61 -6.15 17.11
N ILE A 90 15.81 -5.31 16.44
CA ILE A 90 15.50 -5.47 15.01
C ILE A 90 16.76 -5.37 14.16
N GLN A 91 17.62 -4.38 14.39
CA GLN A 91 18.87 -4.23 13.66
C GLN A 91 19.77 -5.47 13.85
N ASN A 92 19.89 -5.98 15.08
CA ASN A 92 20.69 -7.16 15.36
C ASN A 92 20.14 -8.41 14.66
N HIS A 93 18.82 -8.60 14.61
CA HIS A 93 18.23 -9.70 13.86
C HIS A 93 18.52 -9.57 12.36
N HIS A 94 18.26 -8.41 11.76
CA HIS A 94 18.49 -8.18 10.34
C HIS A 94 19.96 -8.35 9.94
N MET A 95 20.90 -7.81 10.71
CA MET A 95 22.32 -7.91 10.36
C MET A 95 22.91 -9.28 10.72
N SER A 96 22.59 -9.83 11.90
CA SER A 96 23.26 -11.04 12.38
C SER A 96 22.58 -12.32 11.89
N ALA A 97 21.24 -12.36 11.81
CA ALA A 97 20.51 -13.54 11.37
C ALA A 97 20.27 -13.54 9.85
N ASN A 98 19.82 -12.41 9.28
CA ASN A 98 19.51 -12.34 7.84
C ASN A 98 20.74 -11.99 6.98
N GLY A 99 21.84 -11.57 7.60
CA GLY A 99 23.06 -11.17 6.89
C GLY A 99 22.97 -9.82 6.18
N TRP A 100 21.93 -9.03 6.43
CA TRP A 100 21.74 -7.74 5.76
C TRP A 100 22.78 -6.71 6.20
N ILE A 101 23.01 -5.72 5.35
CA ILE A 101 23.99 -4.66 5.65
C ILE A 101 23.53 -3.73 6.78
N ASP A 102 22.22 -3.67 7.02
CA ASP A 102 21.55 -2.83 8.01
C ASP A 102 20.09 -3.30 8.17
N THR A 103 19.33 -2.61 9.01
CA THR A 103 17.87 -2.74 9.14
C THR A 103 17.15 -2.64 7.78
N GLY A 104 16.13 -3.47 7.54
CA GLY A 104 15.42 -3.52 6.25
C GLY A 104 14.43 -2.37 6.02
N GLN A 105 13.74 -1.94 7.07
CA GLN A 105 12.76 -0.84 7.03
C GLN A 105 13.41 0.53 7.22
N HIS A 106 12.68 1.57 6.82
CA HIS A 106 13.12 2.96 6.94
C HIS A 106 12.88 3.53 8.34
N PHE A 107 11.74 3.21 8.94
CA PHE A 107 11.34 3.75 10.25
C PHE A 107 10.67 2.68 11.11
N THR A 108 10.82 2.80 12.43
CA THR A 108 10.11 1.96 13.41
C THR A 108 9.26 2.84 14.31
N ASN A 109 8.05 2.40 14.62
CA ASN A 109 7.08 3.08 15.47
C ASN A 109 6.75 2.21 16.69
N SER A 110 7.27 2.60 17.85
CA SER A 110 7.04 1.85 19.10
C SER A 110 5.59 1.90 19.55
N ARG A 111 5.18 1.00 20.46
CA ARG A 111 3.84 1.04 21.06
C ARG A 111 3.60 2.30 21.90
N GLY A 112 4.65 3.00 22.30
CA GLY A 112 4.58 4.33 22.93
C GLY A 112 4.44 5.50 21.94
N GLY A 113 4.49 5.25 20.63
CA GLY A 113 4.46 6.30 19.60
C GLY A 113 5.81 7.01 19.39
N HIS A 114 6.92 6.39 19.79
CA HIS A 114 8.26 6.90 19.52
C HIS A 114 8.75 6.42 18.16
N ILE A 115 9.05 7.34 17.25
CA ILE A 115 9.56 7.03 15.91
C ILE A 115 11.09 7.01 15.93
N THR A 116 11.68 5.93 15.43
CA THR A 116 13.13 5.81 15.22
C THR A 116 13.44 5.62 13.75
N GLU A 117 14.56 6.20 13.29
CA GLU A 117 15.17 5.85 12.01
C GLU A 117 15.67 4.41 12.08
N GLY A 118 15.24 3.57 11.13
CA GLY A 118 15.70 2.18 10.99
C GLY A 118 16.97 2.13 10.16
N ARG A 119 16.82 1.96 8.85
CA ARG A 119 17.93 1.95 7.89
C ARG A 119 18.61 3.32 7.84
N HIS A 120 19.93 3.34 7.94
CA HIS A 120 20.73 4.57 7.94
C HIS A 120 20.39 5.46 6.74
N ARG A 121 20.46 6.79 6.95
CA ARG A 121 20.17 7.84 5.97
C ARG A 121 18.70 7.96 5.57
N SER A 122 17.79 7.17 6.13
CA SER A 122 16.35 7.27 5.84
C SER A 122 15.78 8.60 6.31
N LEU A 123 16.23 9.11 7.45
CA LEU A 123 15.78 10.43 7.95
C LEU A 123 16.32 11.57 7.08
N GLU A 124 17.59 11.50 6.67
CA GLU A 124 18.20 12.43 5.71
C GLU A 124 17.40 12.45 4.39
N ALA A 125 17.11 11.27 3.83
CA ALA A 125 16.40 11.13 2.57
C ALA A 125 14.95 11.63 2.66
N LEU A 126 14.22 11.28 3.72
CA LEU A 126 12.88 11.79 3.98
C LEU A 126 12.85 13.33 4.02
N ASN A 127 13.76 13.93 4.79
CA ASN A 127 13.79 15.39 4.95
C ASN A 127 14.19 16.12 3.66
N SER A 128 14.98 15.49 2.78
CA SER A 128 15.31 16.05 1.46
C SER A 128 14.09 16.20 0.54
N GLY A 129 13.07 15.35 0.73
CA GLY A 129 11.87 15.30 -0.12
C GLY A 129 12.11 14.86 -1.56
N ASN A 130 13.35 14.57 -1.98
CA ASN A 130 13.70 14.21 -3.36
C ASN A 130 14.70 13.06 -3.49
N LYS A 131 14.99 12.36 -2.38
CA LYS A 131 15.80 11.14 -2.35
C LYS A 131 15.02 9.97 -1.74
N HIS A 132 15.49 8.77 -2.02
CA HIS A 132 14.98 7.53 -1.45
C HIS A 132 16.13 6.62 -1.02
N VAL A 133 16.04 5.98 0.14
CA VAL A 133 17.00 4.95 0.55
C VAL A 133 16.47 3.61 0.04
N SER A 134 17.26 2.81 -0.69
CA SER A 134 16.80 1.48 -1.04
C SER A 134 16.68 0.60 0.22
N GLY A 135 15.46 0.14 0.50
CA GLY A 135 15.13 -0.72 1.64
C GLY A 135 15.45 -2.21 1.40
N ALA A 136 15.02 -3.05 2.34
CA ALA A 136 14.99 -4.51 2.22
C ALA A 136 13.70 -5.12 2.83
N HIS A 137 12.64 -4.32 2.96
CA HIS A 137 11.44 -4.67 3.72
C HIS A 137 10.31 -5.28 2.87
N THR A 138 10.29 -5.05 1.55
CA THR A 138 9.22 -5.54 0.67
C THR A 138 9.78 -5.78 -0.73
N SER A 139 9.76 -7.04 -1.18
CA SER A 139 10.33 -7.42 -2.47
C SER A 139 9.61 -6.67 -3.61
N GLY A 140 10.38 -6.15 -4.57
CA GLY A 140 9.86 -5.34 -5.68
C GLY A 140 9.38 -3.93 -5.31
N GLN A 141 9.33 -3.55 -4.04
CA GLN A 141 8.94 -2.19 -3.61
C GLN A 141 10.06 -1.42 -2.90
N ASN A 142 11.19 -2.07 -2.61
CA ASN A 142 12.31 -1.52 -1.84
C ASN A 142 12.93 -0.23 -2.40
N GLU A 143 12.76 0.05 -3.69
CA GLU A 143 13.32 1.24 -4.34
C GLU A 143 12.30 2.38 -4.48
N VAL A 144 11.03 2.18 -4.08
CA VAL A 144 9.96 3.16 -4.32
C VAL A 144 9.09 3.44 -3.09
N ALA A 145 9.23 2.67 -2.02
CA ALA A 145 8.34 2.73 -0.87
C ALA A 145 9.09 2.96 0.44
N PHE A 146 8.59 3.87 1.28
CA PHE A 146 8.97 3.88 2.70
C PHE A 146 8.40 2.64 3.38
N GLY A 147 9.16 2.05 4.29
CA GLY A 147 8.74 0.93 5.14
C GLY A 147 8.67 1.39 6.58
N ILE A 148 7.50 1.23 7.20
CA ILE A 148 7.26 1.58 8.60
C ILE A 148 6.93 0.32 9.40
N GLU A 149 7.81 -0.09 10.29
CA GLU A 149 7.59 -1.19 11.23
C GLU A 149 6.85 -0.70 12.48
N ASN A 150 5.64 -1.20 12.73
CA ASN A 150 4.90 -0.88 13.95
C ASN A 150 5.14 -1.98 14.99
N GLU A 151 5.69 -1.62 16.15
CA GLU A 151 6.04 -2.57 17.22
C GLU A 151 4.84 -3.38 17.68
N GLY A 152 4.86 -4.68 17.40
CA GLY A 152 3.87 -5.63 17.90
C GLY A 152 3.43 -6.66 16.87
N THR A 153 2.44 -7.44 17.28
CA THR A 153 1.71 -8.40 16.44
C THR A 153 0.23 -8.04 16.46
N TYR A 154 -0.30 -7.63 15.31
CA TYR A 154 -1.66 -7.13 15.14
C TYR A 154 -2.56 -8.07 14.34
N THR A 155 -2.46 -9.37 14.61
CA THR A 155 -3.37 -10.37 14.03
C THR A 155 -4.77 -10.29 14.63
N SER A 156 -4.87 -10.00 15.93
CA SER A 156 -6.15 -9.94 16.67
C SER A 156 -6.29 -8.73 17.62
N VAL A 157 -5.23 -7.92 17.76
CA VAL A 157 -5.18 -6.76 18.66
C VAL A 157 -4.85 -5.53 17.83
N GLY A 158 -5.36 -4.36 18.20
CA GLY A 158 -5.04 -3.08 17.56
C GLY A 158 -3.76 -2.42 18.10
N PRO A 159 -3.18 -1.47 17.34
CA PRO A 159 -2.14 -0.58 17.88
C PRO A 159 -2.70 0.29 19.01
N THR A 160 -1.81 0.75 19.91
CA THR A 160 -2.19 1.71 20.95
C THR A 160 -2.59 3.04 20.31
N THR A 161 -3.31 3.88 21.04
CA THR A 161 -3.64 5.24 20.57
C THR A 161 -2.38 6.07 20.29
N ALA A 162 -1.36 5.97 21.14
CA ALA A 162 -0.11 6.72 20.95
C ALA A 162 0.61 6.31 19.67
N GLN A 163 0.73 5.00 19.44
CA GLN A 163 1.34 4.44 18.23
C GLN A 163 0.54 4.77 16.97
N TRP A 164 -0.79 4.68 17.03
CA TRP A 164 -1.67 5.06 15.92
C TRP A 164 -1.52 6.53 15.55
N ASN A 165 -1.54 7.43 16.54
CA ASN A 165 -1.37 8.86 16.32
C ASN A 165 0.00 9.19 15.72
N ALA A 166 1.07 8.55 16.21
CA ALA A 166 2.41 8.70 15.66
C ALA A 166 2.50 8.19 14.21
N LEU A 167 1.83 7.07 13.89
CA LEU A 167 1.75 6.54 12.54
C LEU A 167 1.06 7.51 11.57
N VAL A 168 -0.08 8.07 11.97
CA VAL A 168 -0.81 9.08 11.18
C VAL A 168 0.07 10.30 10.91
N GLN A 169 0.76 10.83 11.93
CA GLN A 169 1.64 11.99 11.78
C GLN A 169 2.83 11.70 10.87
N LEU A 170 3.45 10.52 11.01
CA LEU A 170 4.56 10.12 10.15
C LEU A 170 4.13 9.97 8.69
N CYS A 171 2.99 9.30 8.44
CA CYS A 171 2.46 9.13 7.09
C CYS A 171 2.08 10.49 6.48
N LYS A 172 1.41 11.37 7.24
CA LYS A 172 1.13 12.75 6.81
C LYS A 172 2.40 13.46 6.35
N TYR A 173 3.44 13.43 7.18
CA TYR A 173 4.70 14.11 6.88
C TYR A 173 5.34 13.57 5.60
N MET A 174 5.38 12.24 5.44
CA MET A 174 5.86 11.59 4.21
C MET A 174 5.04 11.98 2.98
N CYS A 175 3.70 11.97 3.08
CA CYS A 175 2.80 12.35 2.00
C CYS A 175 3.02 13.80 1.56
N GLN A 176 3.12 14.73 2.50
CA GLN A 176 3.37 16.14 2.17
C GLN A 176 4.78 16.35 1.60
N LYS A 177 5.80 15.70 2.17
CA LYS A 177 7.19 15.96 1.77
C LYS A 177 7.55 15.36 0.42
N HIS A 178 6.97 14.21 0.09
CA HIS A 178 7.24 13.49 -1.16
C HIS A 178 6.13 13.59 -2.21
N GLY A 179 4.97 14.15 -1.86
CA GLY A 179 3.80 14.19 -2.75
C GLY A 179 3.15 12.81 -2.92
N ILE A 180 3.17 11.98 -1.88
CA ILE A 180 2.58 10.64 -1.90
C ILE A 180 1.07 10.79 -1.71
N ALA A 181 0.29 10.27 -2.66
CA ALA A 181 -1.15 10.20 -2.54
C ALA A 181 -1.57 9.28 -1.37
N THR A 182 -2.67 9.61 -0.69
CA THR A 182 -3.12 8.84 0.48
C THR A 182 -3.54 7.41 0.10
N SER A 183 -4.01 7.22 -1.13
CA SER A 183 -4.27 5.90 -1.72
C SER A 183 -3.01 5.04 -1.88
N GLN A 184 -1.80 5.63 -1.81
CA GLN A 184 -0.51 4.94 -1.93
C GLN A 184 0.09 4.48 -0.59
N ILE A 185 -0.73 4.43 0.47
CA ILE A 185 -0.41 3.76 1.73
C ILE A 185 -0.93 2.32 1.65
N PHE A 186 -0.05 1.33 1.78
CA PHE A 186 -0.35 -0.09 1.61
C PHE A 186 0.12 -0.89 2.84
N GLY A 187 -0.34 -2.13 2.97
CA GLY A 187 0.24 -3.12 3.87
C GLY A 187 1.26 -3.98 3.15
N HIS A 188 2.16 -4.64 3.87
CA HIS A 188 3.13 -5.55 3.27
C HIS A 188 2.46 -6.64 2.40
N ARG A 189 1.36 -7.22 2.89
CA ARG A 189 0.60 -8.25 2.16
C ARG A 189 -0.04 -7.83 0.85
N ASP A 190 -0.08 -6.53 0.54
CA ASP A 190 -0.54 -6.03 -0.76
C ASP A 190 0.46 -6.34 -1.90
N PHE A 191 1.70 -6.70 -1.56
CA PHE A 191 2.78 -6.94 -2.53
C PHE A 191 3.47 -8.30 -2.39
N ASN A 192 3.48 -8.89 -1.20
CA ASN A 192 4.08 -10.21 -0.96
C ASN A 192 3.12 -11.13 -0.20
N ASN A 193 3.33 -12.44 -0.31
CA ASN A 193 2.62 -13.44 0.45
C ASN A 193 3.10 -13.46 1.91
N THR A 194 2.50 -12.60 2.73
CA THR A 194 2.82 -12.48 4.15
C THR A 194 1.58 -12.20 4.99
N ALA A 195 1.61 -12.60 6.25
CA ALA A 195 0.62 -12.20 7.23
C ALA A 195 0.86 -10.76 7.74
N CYS A 196 1.97 -10.10 7.41
CA CYS A 196 2.24 -8.73 7.82
C CYS A 196 1.29 -7.73 7.08
N PRO A 197 0.71 -6.71 7.73
CA PRO A 197 0.91 -6.24 9.11
C PRO A 197 -0.03 -6.85 10.16
N GLY A 198 -0.61 -8.01 9.89
CA GLY A 198 -1.65 -8.66 10.69
C GLY A 198 -3.06 -8.21 10.30
N ASN A 199 -4.06 -9.07 10.55
CA ASN A 199 -5.44 -8.82 10.11
C ASN A 199 -6.04 -7.55 10.72
N THR A 200 -5.76 -7.24 12.00
CA THR A 200 -6.32 -6.07 12.67
C THR A 200 -5.72 -4.76 12.16
N LEU A 201 -4.39 -4.68 11.98
CA LEU A 201 -3.77 -3.45 11.46
C LEU A 201 -4.06 -3.28 9.96
N TYR A 202 -4.06 -4.37 9.18
CA TYR A 202 -4.40 -4.32 7.77
C TYR A 202 -5.83 -3.83 7.52
N ALA A 203 -6.81 -4.31 8.30
CA ALA A 203 -8.20 -3.87 8.20
C ALA A 203 -8.39 -2.37 8.51
N ARG A 204 -7.43 -1.74 9.21
CA ARG A 204 -7.44 -0.31 9.52
C ARG A 204 -6.74 0.56 8.48
N LEU A 205 -6.16 0.01 7.41
CA LEU A 205 -5.51 0.84 6.38
C LEU A 205 -6.46 1.88 5.75
N PRO A 206 -7.74 1.56 5.42
CA PRO A 206 -8.72 2.58 5.00
C PRO A 206 -8.94 3.70 6.02
N GLU A 207 -8.91 3.37 7.32
CA GLU A 207 -8.97 4.38 8.39
C GLU A 207 -7.72 5.25 8.41
N LEU A 208 -6.53 4.65 8.27
CA LEU A 208 -5.26 5.36 8.22
C LEU A 208 -5.22 6.36 7.05
N ARG A 209 -5.60 5.93 5.84
CA ARG A 209 -5.64 6.79 4.65
C ARG A 209 -6.54 8.01 4.85
N ARG A 210 -7.75 7.79 5.38
CA ARG A 210 -8.71 8.86 5.70
C ARG A 210 -8.23 9.79 6.82
N ALA A 211 -7.57 9.25 7.84
CA ALA A 211 -6.99 10.04 8.92
C ALA A 211 -5.87 10.94 8.40
N VAL A 212 -4.99 10.42 7.54
CA VAL A 212 -3.92 11.18 6.89
C VAL A 212 -4.50 12.26 5.97
N ALA A 213 -5.49 11.93 5.13
CA ALA A 213 -6.15 12.90 4.25
C ALA A 213 -6.78 14.06 5.06
N THR A 214 -7.53 13.72 6.11
CA THR A 214 -8.11 14.71 7.05
C THR A 214 -7.02 15.59 7.66
N ALA A 215 -5.92 14.99 8.14
CA ALA A 215 -4.83 15.73 8.77
C ALA A 215 -4.02 16.60 7.78
N MET A 216 -4.10 16.32 6.47
CA MET A 216 -3.56 17.12 5.38
C MET A 216 -4.55 18.17 4.86
N GLY A 217 -5.82 18.14 5.28
CA GLY A 217 -6.87 19.03 4.77
C GLY A 217 -7.28 18.73 3.33
N VAL A 218 -7.11 17.49 2.86
CA VAL A 218 -7.49 17.04 1.51
C VAL A 218 -8.64 16.04 1.57
N ALA A 219 -9.41 15.95 0.49
CA ALA A 219 -10.45 14.94 0.38
C ALA A 219 -9.81 13.53 0.36
N PRO A 220 -10.42 12.54 1.06
CA PRO A 220 -9.93 11.17 1.02
C PRO A 220 -10.11 10.59 -0.39
N GLU A 221 -9.08 9.93 -0.89
CA GLU A 221 -9.14 9.16 -2.14
C GLU A 221 -9.83 7.82 -1.92
N ALA A 222 -10.29 7.19 -3.01
CA ALA A 222 -10.79 5.82 -2.95
C ALA A 222 -9.67 4.85 -2.53
N ASP A 223 -10.05 3.82 -1.77
CA ASP A 223 -9.10 2.78 -1.38
C ASP A 223 -8.58 2.04 -2.63
N PRO A 224 -7.28 1.73 -2.68
CA PRO A 224 -6.73 0.95 -3.77
C PRO A 224 -7.30 -0.47 -3.74
N VAL A 225 -7.63 -0.97 -4.93
CA VAL A 225 -8.08 -2.36 -5.13
C VAL A 225 -6.88 -3.29 -5.07
N THR A 226 -6.81 -4.12 -4.02
CA THR A 226 -5.70 -5.04 -3.77
C THR A 226 -6.14 -6.50 -3.72
N TRP A 227 -5.19 -7.41 -3.92
CA TRP A 227 -5.45 -8.85 -3.79
C TRP A 227 -5.76 -9.19 -2.34
N GLN A 228 -6.99 -9.64 -2.09
CA GLN A 228 -7.39 -9.98 -0.74
C GLN A 228 -6.81 -11.32 -0.31
N LEU A 229 -6.14 -11.34 0.83
CA LEU A 229 -5.49 -12.54 1.36
C LEU A 229 -6.51 -13.65 1.63
N VAL A 230 -6.13 -14.87 1.28
CA VAL A 230 -6.71 -16.12 1.80
C VAL A 230 -5.60 -16.90 2.48
N GLN A 231 -5.85 -17.35 3.71
CA GLN A 231 -4.87 -17.98 4.59
C GLN A 231 -5.45 -19.16 5.40
N PRO A 232 -4.61 -19.99 6.03
CA PRO A 232 -5.06 -21.04 6.93
C PRO A 232 -6.04 -20.57 8.01
N GLY A 233 -7.14 -21.30 8.16
CA GLY A 233 -8.24 -20.97 9.08
C GLY A 233 -9.32 -20.08 8.48
N ASP A 234 -9.11 -19.48 7.31
CA ASP A 234 -10.17 -18.75 6.61
C ASP A 234 -11.28 -19.72 6.13
N THR A 235 -12.50 -19.18 6.05
CA THR A 235 -13.66 -19.86 5.48
C THR A 235 -14.48 -18.89 4.62
N GLY A 236 -15.40 -19.41 3.82
CA GLY A 236 -16.36 -18.64 3.03
C GLY A 236 -16.04 -18.58 1.54
N GLU A 237 -16.69 -17.64 0.86
CA GLU A 237 -16.72 -17.58 -0.61
C GLU A 237 -15.34 -17.38 -1.25
N ARG A 238 -14.48 -16.54 -0.66
CA ARG A 238 -13.14 -16.30 -1.22
C ARG A 238 -12.27 -17.57 -1.20
N VAL A 239 -12.43 -18.40 -0.16
CA VAL A 239 -11.77 -19.70 -0.07
C VAL A 239 -12.34 -20.65 -1.11
N LEU A 240 -13.67 -20.70 -1.26
CA LEU A 240 -14.33 -21.52 -2.27
C LEU A 240 -13.86 -21.17 -3.69
N VAL A 241 -13.70 -19.88 -3.98
CA VAL A 241 -13.15 -19.38 -5.24
C VAL A 241 -11.71 -19.85 -5.43
N ALA A 242 -10.84 -19.72 -4.42
CA ALA A 242 -9.48 -20.22 -4.50
C ALA A 242 -9.46 -21.74 -4.77
N GLN A 243 -10.28 -22.53 -4.09
CA GLN A 243 -10.39 -23.98 -4.29
C GLN A 243 -10.78 -24.32 -5.72
N HIS A 244 -11.80 -23.67 -6.30
CA HIS A 244 -12.17 -23.86 -7.70
C HIS A 244 -11.02 -23.50 -8.65
N LEU A 245 -10.29 -22.41 -8.39
CA LEU A 245 -9.15 -22.03 -9.24
C LEU A 245 -7.98 -23.02 -9.14
N PHE A 246 -7.67 -23.54 -7.95
CA PHE A 246 -6.66 -24.59 -7.81
C PHE A 246 -7.08 -25.89 -8.51
N ARG A 247 -8.36 -26.27 -8.41
CA ARG A 247 -8.90 -27.41 -9.17
C ARG A 247 -8.79 -27.20 -10.68
N ALA A 248 -8.97 -25.97 -11.16
CA ALA A 248 -8.75 -25.61 -12.57
C ALA A 248 -7.29 -25.80 -13.02
N LEU A 249 -6.34 -25.70 -12.10
CA LEU A 249 -4.91 -26.00 -12.33
C LEU A 249 -4.57 -27.51 -12.22
N GLY A 250 -5.57 -28.36 -12.01
CA GLY A 250 -5.41 -29.82 -11.90
C GLY A 250 -5.29 -30.34 -10.47
N GLU A 251 -5.40 -29.49 -9.45
CA GLU A 251 -5.38 -29.91 -8.03
C GLU A 251 -6.75 -30.49 -7.62
N THR A 252 -7.16 -31.59 -8.25
CA THR A 252 -8.52 -32.15 -8.14
C THR A 252 -8.86 -32.74 -6.76
N SER A 253 -7.85 -33.00 -5.91
CA SER A 253 -8.05 -33.45 -4.53
C SER A 253 -8.53 -32.33 -3.60
N VAL A 254 -8.30 -31.06 -3.96
CA VAL A 254 -8.75 -29.92 -3.16
C VAL A 254 -10.28 -29.91 -3.14
N PRO A 255 -10.91 -30.00 -1.95
CA PRO A 255 -12.37 -29.94 -1.85
C PRO A 255 -12.86 -28.52 -2.14
N ALA A 256 -14.03 -28.40 -2.77
CA ALA A 256 -14.71 -27.10 -2.99
C ALA A 256 -15.78 -26.89 -1.91
N ASN A 257 -15.34 -26.71 -0.66
CA ASN A 257 -16.19 -26.63 0.53
C ASN A 257 -16.16 -25.24 1.22
N GLY A 258 -15.33 -24.32 0.73
CA GLY A 258 -15.16 -22.98 1.31
C GLY A 258 -14.40 -22.98 2.63
N ILE A 259 -13.61 -24.01 2.95
CA ILE A 259 -12.79 -24.09 4.17
C ILE A 259 -11.32 -24.21 3.79
N TYR A 260 -10.45 -23.35 4.34
CA TYR A 260 -9.02 -23.46 4.07
C TYR A 260 -8.44 -24.60 4.89
N ASP A 261 -8.31 -25.76 4.26
CA ASP A 261 -7.84 -27.00 4.88
C ASP A 261 -6.41 -27.38 4.43
N GLN A 262 -5.97 -28.55 4.89
CA GLN A 262 -4.63 -29.07 4.59
C GLN A 262 -4.44 -29.39 3.11
N GLU A 263 -5.49 -29.77 2.38
CA GLU A 263 -5.40 -30.07 0.95
C GLU A 263 -5.18 -28.79 0.14
N LEU A 264 -5.91 -27.72 0.47
CA LEU A 264 -5.66 -26.40 -0.13
C LEU A 264 -4.27 -25.88 0.24
N ASP A 265 -3.85 -25.97 1.52
CA ASP A 265 -2.50 -25.56 1.93
C ASP A 265 -1.42 -26.28 1.12
N ALA A 266 -1.54 -27.60 0.98
CA ALA A 266 -0.59 -28.40 0.22
C ALA A 266 -0.56 -28.00 -1.27
N ALA A 267 -1.72 -27.73 -1.88
CA ALA A 267 -1.82 -27.25 -3.26
C ALA A 267 -1.16 -25.86 -3.44
N VAL A 268 -1.40 -24.94 -2.51
CA VAL A 268 -0.75 -23.61 -2.50
C VAL A 268 0.76 -23.77 -2.42
N ARG A 269 1.27 -24.56 -1.48
CA ARG A 269 2.72 -24.79 -1.32
C ARG A 269 3.37 -25.46 -2.54
N ARG A 270 2.66 -26.37 -3.21
CA ARG A 270 3.13 -26.94 -4.49
C ARG A 270 3.24 -25.88 -5.58
N LEU A 271 2.26 -24.99 -5.68
CA LEU A 271 2.31 -23.88 -6.63
C LEU A 271 3.46 -22.91 -6.29
N GLU A 272 3.59 -22.52 -5.03
CA GLU A 272 4.71 -21.66 -4.57
C GLU A 272 6.07 -22.26 -4.95
N ALA A 273 6.28 -23.56 -4.66
CA ALA A 273 7.50 -24.26 -5.00
C ALA A 273 7.79 -24.28 -6.52
N ARG A 274 6.77 -24.50 -7.36
CA ARG A 274 6.91 -24.48 -8.83
C ARG A 274 7.30 -23.11 -9.38
N HIS A 275 6.93 -22.04 -8.68
CA HIS A 275 7.17 -20.66 -9.12
C HIS A 275 8.29 -19.95 -8.35
N GLY A 276 8.99 -20.65 -7.44
CA GLY A 276 10.10 -20.07 -6.66
C GLY A 276 9.64 -19.04 -5.61
N ILE A 277 8.37 -19.10 -5.19
CA ILE A 277 7.83 -18.25 -4.13
C ILE A 277 8.18 -18.91 -2.77
N PRO A 278 8.61 -18.15 -1.75
CA PRO A 278 8.80 -18.69 -0.40
C PRO A 278 7.55 -19.41 0.09
N SER A 279 7.72 -20.60 0.70
CA SER A 279 6.58 -21.44 1.09
C SER A 279 5.81 -20.83 2.25
N SER A 280 4.79 -20.04 1.94
CA SER A 280 3.97 -19.32 2.91
C SER A 280 2.66 -20.05 3.20
N GLY A 281 2.12 -20.79 2.22
CA GLY A 281 0.77 -21.33 2.29
C GLY A 281 -0.28 -20.20 2.26
N LEU A 282 0.01 -19.09 1.60
CA LEU A 282 -0.90 -17.94 1.47
C LEU A 282 -1.31 -17.76 0.02
N VAL A 283 -2.59 -17.49 -0.20
CA VAL A 283 -3.07 -17.01 -1.50
C VAL A 283 -3.18 -15.48 -1.42
N GLY A 284 -2.07 -14.82 -1.73
CA GLY A 284 -1.92 -13.36 -1.67
C GLY A 284 -1.45 -12.75 -2.99
N ALA A 285 -0.78 -11.60 -2.90
CA ALA A 285 -0.37 -10.80 -4.05
C ALA A 285 0.55 -11.54 -5.05
N GLU A 286 1.28 -12.58 -4.62
CA GLU A 286 2.15 -13.37 -5.48
C GLU A 286 1.44 -14.64 -6.01
N THR A 287 0.43 -15.16 -5.30
CA THR A 287 -0.28 -16.39 -5.68
C THR A 287 -1.51 -16.12 -6.56
N TRP A 288 -2.33 -15.12 -6.23
CA TRP A 288 -3.55 -14.82 -6.99
C TRP A 288 -3.29 -14.65 -8.49
N PRO A 289 -2.30 -13.86 -8.94
CA PRO A 289 -2.00 -13.69 -10.37
C PRO A 289 -1.68 -15.00 -11.11
N LEU A 290 -1.22 -16.03 -10.39
CA LEU A 290 -0.87 -17.33 -10.97
C LEU A 290 -2.07 -18.25 -11.17
N ILE A 291 -3.16 -18.03 -10.42
CA ILE A 291 -4.34 -18.92 -10.43
C ILE A 291 -5.57 -18.30 -11.13
N VAL A 292 -5.56 -16.98 -11.37
CA VAL A 292 -6.67 -16.24 -12.02
C VAL A 292 -6.50 -16.08 -13.53
N ALA A 293 -6.34 -17.20 -14.24
CA ALA A 293 -6.22 -17.19 -15.70
C ALA A 293 -7.40 -16.45 -16.36
N PRO A 294 -7.19 -15.73 -17.49
CA PRO A 294 -8.27 -15.04 -18.17
C PRO A 294 -9.37 -16.00 -18.62
N VAL A 295 -10.63 -15.67 -18.33
CA VAL A 295 -11.80 -16.48 -18.72
C VAL A 295 -12.70 -15.70 -19.68
N ARG A 296 -13.21 -16.36 -20.73
CA ARG A 296 -13.99 -15.73 -21.83
C ARG A 296 -15.16 -16.59 -22.31
N ALA A 297 -16.03 -16.00 -23.14
CA ALA A 297 -17.22 -16.65 -23.68
C ALA A 297 -16.89 -17.97 -24.40
N GLY A 298 -17.74 -18.97 -24.16
CA GLY A 298 -17.59 -20.33 -24.69
C GLY A 298 -16.70 -21.26 -23.84
N GLU A 299 -15.99 -20.75 -22.83
CA GLU A 299 -15.24 -21.58 -21.90
C GLU A 299 -16.14 -22.20 -20.83
N SER A 300 -15.70 -23.33 -20.27
CA SER A 300 -16.39 -24.05 -19.20
C SER A 300 -15.41 -24.65 -18.21
N GLY A 301 -15.84 -24.88 -16.96
CA GLY A 301 -15.07 -25.57 -15.93
C GLY A 301 -14.98 -24.82 -14.60
N GLU A 302 -14.02 -25.22 -13.78
CA GLU A 302 -13.88 -24.73 -12.40
C GLU A 302 -13.57 -23.22 -12.34
N ALA A 303 -12.75 -22.70 -13.25
CA ALA A 303 -12.45 -21.26 -13.32
C ALA A 303 -13.70 -20.43 -13.66
N VAL A 304 -14.57 -20.93 -14.55
CA VAL A 304 -15.85 -20.28 -14.87
C VAL A 304 -16.79 -20.31 -13.66
N ARG A 305 -16.84 -21.44 -12.93
CA ARG A 305 -17.63 -21.57 -11.70
C ARG A 305 -17.17 -20.57 -10.64
N ALA A 306 -15.86 -20.42 -10.45
CA ALA A 306 -15.27 -19.40 -9.58
C ALA A 306 -15.70 -17.97 -9.98
N LEU A 307 -15.65 -17.65 -11.27
CA LEU A 307 -16.08 -16.35 -11.80
C LEU A 307 -17.57 -16.10 -11.54
N GLN A 308 -18.41 -17.09 -11.78
CA GLN A 308 -19.86 -17.01 -11.59
C GLN A 308 -20.25 -16.81 -10.11
N LEU A 309 -19.53 -17.46 -9.18
CA LEU A 309 -19.70 -17.23 -7.74
C LEU A 309 -19.46 -15.76 -7.39
N LEU A 310 -18.30 -15.21 -7.78
CA LEU A 310 -17.98 -13.80 -7.51
C LEU A 310 -18.97 -12.84 -8.17
N LEU A 311 -19.33 -13.06 -9.43
CA LEU A 311 -20.32 -12.23 -10.11
C LEU A 311 -21.66 -12.23 -9.36
N THR A 312 -22.09 -13.38 -8.85
CA THR A 312 -23.32 -13.49 -8.05
C THR A 312 -23.21 -12.71 -6.73
N ALA A 313 -22.07 -12.80 -6.06
CA ALA A 313 -21.78 -12.03 -4.84
C ALA A 313 -21.85 -10.52 -5.06
N HIS A 314 -21.43 -10.06 -6.25
CA HIS A 314 -21.56 -8.67 -6.70
C HIS A 314 -22.95 -8.31 -7.26
N GLY A 315 -23.97 -9.16 -7.03
CA GLY A 315 -25.35 -8.94 -7.44
C GLY A 315 -25.57 -9.04 -8.96
N MET A 316 -24.64 -9.65 -9.70
CA MET A 316 -24.78 -9.86 -11.14
C MET A 316 -25.54 -11.15 -11.41
N ALA A 317 -26.66 -11.04 -12.11
CA ALA A 317 -27.53 -12.18 -12.40
C ALA A 317 -26.87 -13.18 -13.38
N ASN A 318 -26.33 -14.30 -12.87
CA ASN A 318 -25.83 -15.42 -13.68
C ASN A 318 -26.33 -16.79 -13.15
N ARG A 319 -25.83 -17.88 -13.72
CA ARG A 319 -25.96 -19.25 -13.20
C ARG A 319 -24.58 -19.74 -12.77
N SER A 320 -24.47 -20.48 -11.66
CA SER A 320 -23.21 -21.15 -11.25
C SER A 320 -23.13 -22.57 -11.82
N ASP A 321 -23.25 -22.72 -13.14
CA ASP A 321 -23.20 -24.00 -13.85
C ASP A 321 -21.81 -24.35 -14.40
N GLY A 322 -20.86 -23.41 -14.32
CA GLY A 322 -19.52 -23.55 -14.85
C GLY A 322 -19.44 -23.36 -16.36
N VAL A 323 -20.42 -22.71 -17.01
CA VAL A 323 -20.42 -22.41 -18.45
C VAL A 323 -20.51 -20.91 -18.70
N LEU A 324 -19.53 -20.32 -19.40
CA LEU A 324 -19.53 -18.89 -19.70
C LEU A 324 -20.35 -18.63 -20.97
N ASP A 325 -21.66 -18.63 -20.79
CA ASP A 325 -22.65 -18.28 -21.80
C ASP A 325 -22.84 -16.76 -21.95
N GLY A 326 -23.72 -16.35 -22.88
CA GLY A 326 -24.00 -14.93 -23.12
C GLY A 326 -24.57 -14.18 -21.90
N ARG A 327 -25.22 -14.89 -20.95
CA ARG A 327 -25.69 -14.28 -19.70
C ARG A 327 -24.51 -13.97 -18.78
N THR A 328 -23.61 -14.93 -18.61
CA THR A 328 -22.39 -14.74 -17.80
C THR A 328 -21.48 -13.69 -18.43
N GLU A 329 -21.33 -13.68 -19.75
CA GLU A 329 -20.55 -12.64 -20.45
C GLU A 329 -21.15 -11.23 -20.22
N THR A 330 -22.48 -11.10 -20.32
CA THR A 330 -23.18 -9.84 -20.02
C THR A 330 -22.94 -9.40 -18.58
N ALA A 331 -22.97 -10.34 -17.62
CA ALA A 331 -22.63 -10.06 -16.22
C ALA A 331 -21.19 -9.54 -16.05
N VAL A 332 -20.20 -10.15 -16.72
CA VAL A 332 -18.81 -9.67 -16.72
C VAL A 332 -18.71 -8.26 -17.28
N ARG A 333 -19.35 -7.98 -18.43
CA ARG A 333 -19.34 -6.65 -19.06
C ARG A 333 -19.96 -5.60 -18.14
N ASN A 334 -21.09 -5.91 -17.51
CA ASN A 334 -21.75 -5.01 -16.56
C ASN A 334 -20.86 -4.74 -15.34
N PHE A 335 -20.24 -5.77 -14.77
CA PHE A 335 -19.30 -5.61 -13.67
C PHE A 335 -18.11 -4.72 -14.06
N GLN A 336 -17.52 -4.96 -15.24
CA GLN A 336 -16.42 -4.16 -15.76
C GLN A 336 -16.81 -2.68 -15.91
N ALA A 337 -17.95 -2.40 -16.55
CA ALA A 337 -18.44 -1.05 -16.74
C ALA A 337 -18.70 -0.33 -15.40
N ARG A 338 -19.30 -1.02 -14.42
CA ARG A 338 -19.57 -0.44 -13.08
C ARG A 338 -18.29 -0.10 -12.31
N ASN A 339 -17.19 -0.82 -12.56
CA ASN A 339 -15.92 -0.63 -11.87
C ASN A 339 -14.88 0.15 -12.70
N GLY A 340 -15.29 0.80 -13.80
CA GLY A 340 -14.39 1.60 -14.63
C GLY A 340 -13.33 0.78 -15.38
N LEU A 341 -13.53 -0.53 -15.54
CA LEU A 341 -12.64 -1.42 -16.27
C LEU A 341 -12.99 -1.43 -17.77
N ARG A 342 -12.00 -1.81 -18.59
CA ARG A 342 -12.22 -2.04 -20.03
C ARG A 342 -13.28 -3.14 -20.23
N THR A 343 -14.42 -2.76 -20.81
CA THR A 343 -15.58 -3.64 -21.01
C THR A 343 -15.37 -4.61 -22.17
N THR A 344 -14.63 -5.69 -21.93
CA THR A 344 -14.30 -6.70 -22.95
C THR A 344 -15.18 -7.94 -22.91
N GLY A 345 -15.82 -8.23 -21.76
CA GLY A 345 -16.46 -9.52 -21.48
C GLY A 345 -15.47 -10.63 -21.10
N VAL A 346 -14.16 -10.33 -21.08
CA VAL A 346 -13.11 -11.24 -20.64
C VAL A 346 -12.75 -10.92 -19.20
N ALA A 347 -12.82 -11.91 -18.30
CA ALA A 347 -12.38 -11.78 -16.92
C ALA A 347 -10.85 -11.87 -16.85
N THR A 348 -10.16 -10.76 -17.08
CA THR A 348 -8.70 -10.63 -16.95
C THR A 348 -8.27 -10.51 -15.48
N ALA A 349 -6.96 -10.52 -15.19
CA ALA A 349 -6.45 -10.36 -13.83
C ALA A 349 -6.98 -9.09 -13.13
N ASP A 350 -7.13 -7.98 -13.84
CA ASP A 350 -7.74 -6.77 -13.26
C ASP A 350 -9.22 -6.97 -12.91
N THR A 351 -9.98 -7.68 -13.75
CA THR A 351 -11.37 -8.04 -13.45
C THR A 351 -11.43 -8.92 -12.20
N TRP A 352 -10.58 -9.94 -12.11
CA TRP A 352 -10.51 -10.84 -10.95
C TRP A 352 -10.14 -10.10 -9.67
N ARG A 353 -9.16 -9.18 -9.73
CA ARG A 353 -8.76 -8.38 -8.57
C ARG A 353 -9.92 -7.55 -8.01
N HIS A 354 -10.73 -6.95 -8.88
CA HIS A 354 -11.91 -6.18 -8.46
C HIS A 354 -13.04 -7.08 -7.95
N LEU A 355 -13.21 -8.27 -8.52
CA LEU A 355 -14.22 -9.22 -8.06
C LEU A 355 -13.90 -9.76 -6.65
N LEU A 356 -12.61 -9.90 -6.33
CA LEU A 356 -12.14 -10.44 -5.04
C LEU A 356 -12.03 -9.39 -3.92
N PHE A 357 -12.03 -8.10 -4.27
CA PHE A 357 -11.90 -6.97 -3.36
C PHE A 357 -13.22 -6.64 -2.66
#